data_AF-A0A1H2R8T6-F1
#
_entry.id   AF-A0A1H2R8T6-F1
#
_cell.length_a   1.000
_cell.length_b   1.000
_cell.length_c   1.000
_cell.angle_alpha   90.00
_cell.angle_beta   90.00
_cell.angle_gamma   90.00
#
_symmetry.space_group_name_H-M   'P 1'
#
loop_
_entity.id
_entity.type
_entity.pdbx_description
1 polymer ?
#
loop_
_entity_poly.entity_id
_entity_poly.type
_entity_poly.pdbx_seq_one_letter_code
_entity_poly.pdbx_strand_id
1 'polypeptide(L)'
;MFKKLKNKKGFTLIEIIVVIVILAVLMAVAVPSVMSYMNEGKNAKYQTAARAVLIDAQTQYAKSVADGANDSTAKNSAIAYIESKTYTGDITVSNVTITVAGGTDEADAAEKDVTKVECEITIDSNKKSVTIDANKKVTVS
;
A
#
# COMPACT_ATOMS: atom_id res chain seq x y z
N MET A 1 40.07 61.73 4.68
CA MET A 1 39.59 60.38 4.33
C MET A 1 38.43 60.01 5.27
N PHE A 2 37.18 60.12 4.83
CA PHE A 2 36.00 59.90 5.68
C PHE A 2 35.69 58.41 5.83
N LYS A 3 35.85 57.88 7.04
CA LYS A 3 35.56 56.48 7.38
C LYS A 3 34.06 56.34 7.66
N LYS A 4 33.30 55.76 6.72
CA LYS A 4 31.89 55.40 6.93
C LYS A 4 31.80 54.34 8.03
N LEU A 5 31.24 54.70 9.18
CA LEU A 5 30.82 53.76 10.21
C LEU A 5 29.58 53.02 9.68
N LYS A 6 29.72 51.71 9.41
CA LYS A 6 28.61 50.85 8.99
C LYS A 6 27.64 50.69 10.17
N ASN A 7 26.40 51.11 9.99
CA ASN A 7 25.29 50.84 10.90
C ASN A 7 25.10 49.32 11.04
N LYS A 8 25.59 48.73 12.14
CA LYS A 8 25.26 47.36 12.50
C LYS A 8 23.88 47.36 13.16
N LYS A 9 22.81 47.29 12.35
CA LYS A 9 21.51 46.86 12.85
C LYS A 9 21.60 45.35 13.10
N GLY A 10 22.03 44.98 14.30
CA GLY A 10 22.01 43.59 14.76
C GLY A 10 20.59 43.19 15.13
N PHE A 11 20.22 41.96 14.81
CA PHE A 11 19.03 41.30 15.34
C PHE A 11 19.07 41.32 16.86
N THR A 12 17.96 41.66 17.53
CA THR A 12 17.91 41.59 18.99
C THR A 12 17.69 40.13 19.42
N LEU A 13 18.21 39.76 20.59
CA LEU A 13 18.00 38.42 21.15
C LEU A 13 16.50 38.14 21.38
N ILE A 14 15.74 39.18 21.74
CA ILE A 14 14.29 39.05 21.96
C ILE A 14 13.54 38.69 20.68
N GLU A 15 13.94 39.23 19.52
CA GLU A 15 13.32 38.90 18.23
C GLU A 15 13.55 37.44 17.85
N ILE A 16 14.72 36.87 18.17
CA ILE A 16 14.96 35.44 17.95
C ILE A 16 14.15 34.58 18.93
N ILE A 17 14.04 34.97 20.20
CA ILE A 17 13.30 34.21 21.22
C ILE A 17 11.80 34.15 20.87
N VAL A 18 11.19 35.25 20.46
CA VAL A 18 9.76 35.26 20.09
C VAL A 18 9.51 34.37 18.88
N VAL A 19 10.39 34.39 17.88
CA VAL A 19 10.24 33.56 16.68
C VAL A 19 10.35 32.07 17.01
N ILE A 20 11.33 31.65 17.80
CA ILE A 20 11.47 30.22 18.16
C ILE A 20 10.30 29.72 19.01
N VAL A 21 9.71 30.57 19.86
CA VAL A 21 8.52 30.23 20.64
C VAL A 21 7.31 29.99 19.73
N ILE A 22 7.09 30.87 18.75
CA ILE A 22 6.00 30.69 17.78
C ILE A 22 6.24 29.43 16.93
N LEU A 23 7.47 29.22 16.44
CA LEU A 23 7.82 28.01 15.68
C LEU A 23 7.62 26.73 16.50
N ALA A 24 7.95 26.75 17.80
CA ALA A 24 7.74 25.61 18.68
C ALA A 24 6.26 25.22 18.79
N VAL A 25 5.37 26.21 18.95
CA VAL A 25 3.91 25.97 19.00
C VAL A 25 3.39 25.43 17.66
N LEU A 26 3.84 26.00 16.52
CA LEU A 26 3.43 25.52 15.19
C LEU A 26 3.92 24.10 14.93
N MET A 27 5.17 23.79 15.29
CA MET A 27 5.73 22.44 15.12
C MET A 27 4.97 21.40 15.94
N ALA A 28 4.51 21.75 17.15
CA ALA A 28 3.75 20.84 18.01
C ALA A 28 2.46 20.30 17.34
N VAL A 29 1.82 21.09 16.47
CA VAL A 29 0.60 20.68 15.75
C VAL A 29 0.89 20.18 14.33
N ALA A 30 1.89 20.76 13.65
CA ALA A 30 2.23 20.42 12.28
C ALA A 30 2.88 19.02 12.16
N VAL A 31 3.75 18.63 13.09
CA VAL A 31 4.44 17.34 13.03
C VAL A 31 3.49 16.14 13.09
N PRO A 32 2.57 16.01 14.07
CA PRO A 32 1.68 14.86 14.13
C PRO A 32 0.72 14.79 12.93
N SER A 33 0.24 15.94 12.43
CA SER A 33 -0.66 15.98 11.27
C SER A 33 0.04 15.51 10.00
N VAL A 34 1.24 16.03 9.70
CA VAL A 34 2.04 15.58 8.54
C VAL A 34 2.35 14.09 8.63
N MET A 35 2.70 13.58 9.81
CA MET A 35 2.97 12.16 10.02
C MET A 35 1.73 11.28 9.73
N SER A 36 0.55 11.72 10.17
CA SER A 36 -0.71 11.03 9.90
C SER A 36 -1.04 11.01 8.40
N TYR A 37 -0.90 12.14 7.69
CA TYR A 37 -1.12 12.19 6.24
C TYR A 37 -0.16 11.28 5.46
N MET A 38 1.10 11.20 5.89
CA MET A 38 2.07 10.30 5.27
C MET A 38 1.67 8.82 5.46
N ASN A 39 1.18 8.45 6.64
CA ASN A 39 0.70 7.09 6.90
C ASN A 39 -0.57 6.76 6.09
N GLU A 40 -1.51 7.70 5.97
CA GLU A 40 -2.71 7.51 5.16
C GLU A 40 -2.35 7.32 3.67
N GLY A 41 -1.43 8.13 3.16
CA GLY A 41 -0.90 7.99 1.79
C GLY A 41 -0.22 6.64 1.56
N LYS A 42 0.53 6.12 2.54
CA LYS A 42 1.11 4.76 2.48
C LYS A 42 0.01 3.71 2.45
N ASN A 43 -1.00 3.80 3.32
CA ASN A 43 -2.14 2.86 3.33
C ASN A 43 -2.91 2.87 2.01
N ALA A 44 -3.11 4.03 1.38
CA ALA A 44 -3.74 4.14 0.08
C ALA A 44 -2.97 3.40 -1.02
N LYS A 45 -1.62 3.40 -0.96
CA LYS A 45 -0.79 2.61 -1.89
C LYS A 45 -1.04 1.11 -1.71
N TYR A 46 -1.05 0.61 -0.48
CA TYR A 46 -1.36 -0.80 -0.20
C TYR A 46 -2.76 -1.18 -0.70
N GLN A 47 -3.77 -0.32 -0.49
CA GLN A 47 -5.13 -0.58 -0.99
C GLN A 47 -5.20 -0.63 -2.51
N THR A 48 -4.46 0.24 -3.20
CA THR A 48 -4.40 0.26 -4.66
C THR A 48 -3.71 -0.99 -5.20
N ALA A 49 -2.57 -1.36 -4.62
CA ALA A 49 -1.85 -2.58 -4.97
C ALA A 49 -2.71 -3.83 -4.74
N ALA A 50 -3.41 -3.90 -3.61
CA ALA A 50 -4.32 -5.00 -3.29
C ALA A 50 -5.41 -5.17 -4.36
N ARG A 51 -6.01 -4.08 -4.84
CA ARG A 51 -7.00 -4.14 -5.92
C ARG A 51 -6.40 -4.67 -7.23
N ALA A 52 -5.17 -4.28 -7.55
CA ALA A 52 -4.47 -4.83 -8.71
C ALA A 52 -4.23 -6.34 -8.57
N VAL A 53 -3.80 -6.79 -7.39
CA VAL A 53 -3.63 -8.21 -7.07
C VAL A 53 -4.94 -8.98 -7.22
N LEU A 54 -6.07 -8.44 -6.75
CA LEU A 54 -7.37 -9.08 -6.92
C LEU A 54 -7.76 -9.23 -8.40
N ILE A 55 -7.54 -8.21 -9.21
CA ILE A 55 -7.84 -8.26 -10.66
C ILE A 55 -6.96 -9.32 -11.32
N ASP A 56 -5.67 -9.37 -10.99
CA ASP A 56 -4.75 -10.37 -11.51
C ASP A 56 -5.15 -11.79 -11.05
N ALA A 57 -5.53 -11.96 -9.78
CA ALA A 57 -6.01 -13.23 -9.24
C ALA A 57 -7.23 -13.73 -10.02
N GLN A 58 -8.23 -12.88 -10.21
CA GLN A 58 -9.44 -13.19 -10.96
C GLN A 58 -9.14 -13.50 -12.43
N THR A 59 -8.31 -12.69 -13.08
CA THR A 59 -7.97 -12.84 -14.49
C THR A 59 -7.20 -14.13 -14.75
N GLN A 60 -6.18 -14.42 -13.94
CA GLN A 60 -5.38 -15.63 -14.11
C GLN A 60 -6.15 -16.89 -13.72
N TYR A 61 -6.96 -16.82 -12.67
CA TYR A 61 -7.84 -17.92 -12.30
C TYR A 61 -8.80 -18.26 -13.45
N ALA A 62 -9.56 -17.28 -13.94
CA ALA A 62 -10.51 -17.47 -15.03
C ALA A 62 -9.83 -17.97 -16.32
N LYS A 63 -8.63 -17.48 -16.62
CA LYS A 63 -7.84 -17.94 -17.77
C LYS A 63 -7.46 -19.42 -17.63
N SER A 64 -6.90 -19.83 -16.49
CA SER A 64 -6.52 -21.22 -16.27
C SER A 64 -7.71 -22.16 -16.30
N VAL A 65 -8.85 -21.74 -15.74
CA VAL A 65 -10.11 -22.49 -15.81
C VAL A 65 -10.60 -22.62 -17.25
N ALA A 66 -10.54 -21.54 -18.05
CA ALA A 66 -10.90 -21.59 -19.47
C ALA A 66 -10.00 -22.54 -20.29
N ASP A 67 -8.75 -22.72 -19.86
CA ASP A 67 -7.81 -23.69 -20.42
C ASP A 67 -8.04 -25.14 -19.89
N GLY A 68 -9.08 -25.36 -19.09
CA GLY A 68 -9.48 -26.68 -18.56
C GLY A 68 -8.81 -27.07 -17.24
N ALA A 69 -8.16 -26.14 -16.54
CA ALA A 69 -7.58 -26.41 -15.23
C ALA A 69 -8.66 -26.60 -14.16
N ASN A 70 -8.39 -27.49 -13.20
CA ASN A 70 -9.17 -27.60 -11.97
C ASN A 70 -8.89 -26.42 -11.02
N ASP A 71 -9.66 -26.33 -9.93
CA ASP A 71 -9.61 -25.21 -9.01
C ASP A 71 -8.22 -25.03 -8.37
N SER A 72 -7.62 -26.14 -7.93
CA SER A 72 -6.29 -26.15 -7.32
C SER A 72 -5.20 -25.65 -8.28
N THR A 73 -5.20 -26.14 -9.52
CA THR A 73 -4.25 -25.71 -10.55
C THR A 73 -4.45 -24.25 -10.93
N ALA A 74 -5.69 -23.80 -11.13
CA ALA A 74 -5.99 -22.41 -11.46
C ALA A 74 -5.55 -21.43 -10.36
N LYS A 75 -5.78 -21.76 -9.08
CA LYS A 75 -5.26 -20.98 -7.94
C LYS A 75 -3.74 -20.91 -7.95
N ASN A 76 -3.06 -22.03 -8.10
CA ASN A 76 -1.60 -22.08 -8.07
C ASN A 76 -0.98 -21.30 -9.24
N SER A 77 -1.57 -21.37 -10.43
CA SER A 77 -1.15 -20.56 -11.58
C SER A 77 -1.33 -19.05 -11.31
N ALA A 78 -2.46 -18.65 -10.73
CA ALA A 78 -2.69 -17.26 -10.36
C ALA A 78 -1.71 -16.77 -9.27
N ILE A 79 -1.46 -17.58 -8.24
CA ILE A 79 -0.49 -17.30 -7.17
C ILE A 79 0.92 -17.10 -7.76
N ALA A 80 1.39 -18.06 -8.56
CA ALA A 80 2.71 -17.99 -9.16
C ALA A 80 2.87 -16.74 -10.06
N TYR A 81 1.84 -16.39 -10.83
CA TYR A 81 1.84 -15.18 -11.62
C TYR A 81 1.97 -13.92 -10.75
N ILE A 82 1.12 -13.79 -9.72
CA ILE A 82 1.11 -12.63 -8.82
C ILE A 82 2.45 -12.47 -8.10
N GLU A 83 3.03 -13.55 -7.58
CA GLU A 83 4.29 -13.51 -6.80
C GLU A 83 5.51 -13.24 -7.69
N SER A 84 5.44 -13.60 -8.98
CA SER A 84 6.50 -13.29 -9.95
C SER A 84 6.46 -11.86 -10.49
N LYS A 85 5.32 -11.16 -10.30
CA LYS A 85 5.06 -9.84 -10.89
C LYS A 85 5.54 -8.73 -9.96
N THR A 86 6.21 -7.73 -10.55
CA THR A 86 6.46 -6.44 -9.90
C THR A 86 5.39 -5.45 -10.35
N TYR A 87 4.69 -4.85 -9.39
CA TYR A 87 3.67 -3.84 -9.64
C TYR A 87 4.32 -2.44 -9.68
N THR A 88 3.60 -1.46 -10.23
CA THR A 88 4.08 -0.09 -10.37
C THR A 88 4.56 0.49 -9.02
N GLY A 89 5.76 1.09 -9.03
CA GLY A 89 6.40 1.62 -7.83
C GLY A 89 7.19 0.59 -7.04
N ASP A 90 7.76 -0.42 -7.73
CA ASP A 90 8.60 -1.49 -7.16
C ASP A 90 7.91 -2.26 -6.03
N ILE A 91 6.59 -2.43 -6.18
CA ILE A 91 5.76 -3.14 -5.22
C ILE A 91 5.84 -4.64 -5.53
N THR A 92 6.17 -5.44 -4.52
CA THR A 92 6.20 -6.91 -4.63
C THR A 92 5.15 -7.55 -3.74
N VAL A 93 4.71 -8.75 -4.11
CA VAL A 93 3.66 -9.49 -3.42
C VAL A 93 4.16 -10.89 -3.12
N SER A 94 3.90 -11.39 -1.92
CA SER A 94 4.31 -12.72 -1.47
C SER A 94 3.26 -13.35 -0.57
N ASN A 95 3.37 -14.65 -0.29
CA ASN A 95 2.48 -15.39 0.61
C ASN A 95 1.01 -15.26 0.20
N VAL A 96 0.75 -15.41 -1.11
CA VAL A 96 -0.60 -15.24 -1.67
C VAL A 96 -1.44 -16.48 -1.39
N THR A 97 -2.66 -16.27 -0.91
CA THR A 97 -3.69 -17.30 -0.73
C THR A 97 -4.98 -16.83 -1.42
N ILE A 98 -5.52 -17.68 -2.30
CA ILE A 98 -6.74 -17.40 -3.07
C ILE A 98 -7.84 -18.37 -2.63
N THR A 99 -8.99 -17.83 -2.24
CA THR A 99 -10.21 -18.60 -1.97
C THR A 99 -11.23 -18.35 -3.06
N VAL A 100 -11.91 -19.41 -3.49
CA VAL A 100 -13.00 -19.35 -4.48
C VAL A 100 -14.31 -19.82 -3.86
N ALA A 101 -15.43 -19.52 -4.50
CA ALA A 101 -16.74 -20.00 -4.07
C ALA A 101 -16.85 -21.55 -4.13
N GLY A 102 -17.60 -22.15 -3.20
CA GLY A 102 -18.03 -23.56 -3.32
C GLY A 102 -17.11 -24.64 -2.73
N GLY A 103 -16.11 -24.31 -1.91
CA GLY A 103 -15.30 -25.30 -1.18
C GLY A 103 -14.35 -26.14 -2.03
N THR A 104 -13.61 -27.05 -1.37
CA THR A 104 -12.51 -27.85 -1.94
C THR A 104 -12.93 -29.04 -2.81
N ASP A 105 -14.23 -29.28 -2.95
CA ASP A 105 -14.73 -30.42 -3.72
C ASP A 105 -15.03 -30.00 -5.16
N GLU A 106 -14.24 -30.63 -6.03
CA GLU A 106 -14.11 -30.47 -7.46
C GLU A 106 -15.37 -30.95 -8.20
N ALA A 107 -15.90 -30.13 -9.09
CA ALA A 107 -16.70 -30.60 -10.23
C ALA A 107 -16.84 -29.54 -11.33
N ASP A 108 -16.82 -28.24 -10.99
CA ASP A 108 -16.88 -27.20 -12.01
C ASP A 108 -16.18 -25.92 -11.54
N ALA A 109 -14.95 -25.71 -12.02
CA ALA A 109 -14.24 -24.46 -11.78
C ALA A 109 -14.80 -23.31 -12.65
N ALA A 110 -15.55 -23.63 -13.73
CA ALA A 110 -16.06 -22.67 -14.69
C ALA A 110 -17.12 -21.72 -14.11
N GLU A 111 -17.84 -22.15 -13.06
CA GLU A 111 -18.86 -21.33 -12.39
C GLU A 111 -18.37 -20.69 -11.07
N LYS A 112 -17.08 -20.84 -10.73
CA LYS A 112 -16.53 -20.35 -9.44
C LYS A 112 -15.84 -18.99 -9.60
N ASP A 113 -16.20 -18.06 -8.72
CA ASP A 113 -15.53 -16.76 -8.60
C ASP A 113 -14.52 -16.74 -7.44
N VAL A 114 -13.46 -15.95 -7.58
CA VAL A 114 -12.54 -15.62 -6.48
C VAL A 114 -13.27 -14.77 -5.44
N THR A 115 -13.40 -15.30 -4.22
CA THR A 115 -14.13 -14.69 -3.10
C THR A 115 -13.21 -14.09 -2.04
N LYS A 116 -11.94 -14.51 -1.96
CA LYS A 116 -11.01 -13.93 -0.99
C LYS A 116 -9.59 -13.99 -1.53
N VAL A 117 -8.82 -12.94 -1.30
CA VAL A 117 -7.37 -12.93 -1.55
C VAL A 117 -6.66 -12.43 -0.30
N GLU A 118 -5.70 -13.20 0.19
CA GLU A 118 -4.81 -12.83 1.27
C GLU A 118 -3.39 -12.81 0.73
N CYS A 119 -2.62 -11.78 1.06
CA CYS A 119 -1.24 -11.66 0.59
C CYS A 119 -0.44 -10.72 1.50
N GLU A 120 0.87 -10.79 1.36
CA GLU A 120 1.77 -9.78 1.90
C GLU A 120 2.24 -8.87 0.78
N ILE A 121 2.00 -7.57 0.93
CA ILE A 121 2.46 -6.55 -0.01
C ILE A 121 3.67 -5.86 0.60
N THR A 122 4.74 -5.72 -0.17
CA THR A 122 5.95 -5.01 0.23
C THR A 122 6.10 -3.73 -0.58
N ILE A 123 6.19 -2.59 0.10
CA ILE A 123 6.43 -1.26 -0.47
C ILE A 123 7.56 -0.60 0.31
N ASP A 124 8.62 -0.14 -0.36
CA ASP A 124 9.76 0.52 0.29
C ASP A 124 10.32 -0.30 1.48
N SER A 125 10.47 -1.62 1.30
CA SER A 125 10.87 -2.59 2.35
C SER A 125 9.93 -2.75 3.55
N ASN A 126 8.79 -2.05 3.56
CA ASN A 126 7.75 -2.24 4.55
C ASN A 126 6.77 -3.30 4.04
N LYS A 127 6.60 -4.36 4.82
CA LYS A 127 5.70 -5.46 4.51
C LYS A 127 4.42 -5.32 5.32
N LYS A 128 3.27 -5.50 4.67
CA LYS A 128 1.94 -5.46 5.27
C LYS A 128 1.08 -6.62 4.80
N SER A 129 0.32 -7.20 5.73
CA SER A 129 -0.64 -8.25 5.40
C SER A 129 -1.91 -7.60 4.90
N VAL A 130 -2.38 -8.03 3.73
CA VAL A 130 -3.57 -7.50 3.09
C VAL A 130 -4.55 -8.61 2.83
N THR A 131 -5.79 -8.38 3.26
CA THR A 131 -6.92 -9.27 3.01
C THR A 131 -7.96 -8.53 2.21
N ILE A 132 -8.44 -9.17 1.15
CA ILE A 132 -9.57 -8.70 0.35
C ILE A 132 -10.66 -9.75 0.48
N ASP A 133 -11.80 -9.35 1.05
CA ASP A 133 -12.92 -10.24 1.31
C ASP A 133 -13.87 -10.36 0.11
N ALA A 134 -14.92 -11.18 0.26
CA ALA A 134 -15.92 -11.43 -0.79
C ALA A 134 -16.70 -10.17 -1.19
N ASN A 135 -16.74 -9.16 -0.31
CA ASN A 135 -17.35 -7.87 -0.59
C ASN A 135 -16.35 -6.88 -1.23
N LYS A 136 -15.17 -7.35 -1.63
CA LYS A 136 -14.06 -6.55 -2.18
C LYS A 136 -13.55 -5.49 -1.19
N LYS A 137 -13.81 -5.67 0.11
CA LYS A 137 -13.30 -4.79 1.15
C LYS A 137 -11.84 -5.13 1.41
N VAL A 138 -10.97 -4.13 1.30
CA VAL A 138 -9.54 -4.28 1.56
C VAL A 138 -9.26 -3.95 3.03
N THR A 139 -8.58 -4.86 3.72
CA THR A 139 -8.09 -4.67 5.09
C THR A 139 -6.58 -4.81 5.08
N VAL A 140 -5.87 -3.80 5.59
CA VAL A 140 -4.40 -3.77 5.67
C VAL A 140 -4.01 -3.84 7.15
N SER A 141 -3.14 -4.79 7.50
CA SER A 141 -2.68 -5.06 8.87
C SER A 141 -1.16 -4.92 8.97
#